data_AF-A0A4Z0F711-F1
#
_entry.id   AF-A0A4Z0F711-F1
#
_cell.length_a   1.000
_cell.length_b   1.000
_cell.length_c   1.000
_cell.angle_alpha   90.00
_cell.angle_beta   90.00
_cell.angle_gamma   90.00
#
_symmetry.space_group_name_H-M   'P 1'
#
loop_
_entity.id
_entity.type
_entity.pdbx_description
1 polymer ?
#
loop_
_entity_poly.entity_id
_entity_poly.type
_entity_poly.pdbx_seq_one_letter_code
_entity_poly.pdbx_strand_id
1 'polypeptide(L)'
;MTTIYVEMTEQLSNLEAKIRYIPVVVDGAQVYHNMTALRFVGATGVVTHAGGGVIDVNFSGLGGSTYKHTQASASDTWTVNHNLGYNPTVQVFNSGGQVVIADISHTSLNQTVISASLAFSGYALFT
;
A
#
# COMPACT_ATOMS: atom_id res chain seq x y z
N MET A 1 14.68 21.90 -15.87
CA MET A 1 15.20 21.32 -17.13
C MET A 1 16.71 21.50 -17.08
N THR A 2 17.43 20.48 -16.65
CA THR A 2 18.88 20.58 -16.45
C THR A 2 19.56 19.97 -17.66
N THR A 3 20.19 20.81 -18.47
CA THR A 3 21.02 20.35 -19.59
C THR A 3 22.34 19.85 -19.02
N ILE A 4 22.63 18.57 -19.20
CA ILE A 4 23.91 17.97 -18.84
C ILE A 4 24.69 17.75 -20.14
N TYR A 5 25.93 18.23 -20.19
CA TYR A 5 26.84 18.03 -21.31
C TYR A 5 27.75 16.84 -21.00
N VAL A 6 27.81 15.86 -21.91
CA VAL A 6 28.80 14.78 -21.86
C VAL A 6 29.91 15.13 -22.83
N GLU A 7 31.14 15.16 -22.35
CA GLU A 7 32.33 15.36 -23.19
C GLU A 7 32.72 14.02 -23.83
N MET A 8 32.77 13.98 -25.16
CA MET A 8 33.48 12.92 -25.89
C MET A 8 34.64 13.56 -26.62
N THR A 9 35.85 13.28 -26.16
CA THR A 9 37.08 13.78 -26.79
C THR A 9 37.49 12.82 -27.89
N GLU A 10 37.36 13.23 -29.16
CA GLU A 10 38.14 12.59 -30.21
C GLU A 10 39.55 13.20 -30.19
N GLN A 11 40.55 12.35 -29.95
CA GLN A 11 41.96 12.74 -29.93
C GLN A 11 42.42 13.14 -31.33
N LEU A 12 42.89 14.38 -31.49
CA LEU A 12 43.58 14.81 -32.70
C LEU A 12 44.76 15.71 -32.30
N SER A 13 45.98 15.21 -32.49
CA SER A 13 47.22 16.00 -32.43
C SER A 13 47.56 16.65 -33.78
N ASN A 14 46.88 16.23 -34.84
CA ASN A 14 46.80 16.85 -36.14
C ASN A 14 45.32 16.77 -36.51
N LEU A 15 44.72 17.89 -36.94
CA LEU A 15 43.27 18.18 -36.97
C LEU A 15 42.78 18.72 -35.61
N GLU A 16 42.19 19.91 -35.62
CA GLU A 16 41.80 20.62 -34.40
C GLU A 16 40.65 19.89 -33.71
N ALA A 17 40.75 19.64 -32.40
CA ALA A 17 39.64 19.09 -31.63
C ALA A 17 38.51 20.13 -31.53
N LYS A 18 37.59 20.10 -32.51
CA LYS A 18 36.37 20.92 -32.52
C LYS A 18 35.36 20.31 -31.57
N ILE A 19 35.16 20.94 -30.42
CA ILE A 19 34.11 20.57 -29.47
C ILE A 19 32.75 20.83 -30.14
N ARG A 20 32.02 19.76 -30.49
CA ARG A 20 30.61 19.85 -30.88
C ARG A 20 29.75 19.43 -29.71
N TYR A 21 29.03 20.38 -29.13
CA TYR A 21 27.95 20.09 -28.22
C TYR A 21 26.77 19.54 -29.03
N ILE A 22 26.53 18.23 -28.96
CA ILE A 22 25.31 17.62 -29.48
C ILE A 22 24.30 17.57 -28.34
N PRO A 23 23.15 18.25 -28.44
CA PRO A 23 22.10 18.08 -27.45
C PRO A 23 21.53 16.66 -27.61
N VAL A 24 21.76 15.80 -26.62
CA VAL A 24 20.97 14.57 -26.49
C VAL A 24 19.64 14.95 -25.85
N VAL A 25 18.58 14.93 -26.65
CA VAL A 25 17.21 14.97 -26.13
C VAL A 25 16.89 13.56 -25.68
N VAL A 26 16.86 13.33 -24.36
CA VAL A 26 16.35 12.07 -23.81
C VAL A 26 14.83 12.17 -23.83
N ASP A 27 14.20 11.61 -24.86
CA ASP A 27 12.76 11.42 -24.92
C ASP A 27 12.37 10.12 -24.19
N GLY A 28 11.35 10.20 -23.33
CA GLY A 28 10.63 9.03 -22.85
C GLY A 28 11.11 8.35 -21.56
N ALA A 29 10.92 9.02 -20.41
CA ALA A 29 10.22 8.45 -19.24
C ALA A 29 10.03 9.51 -18.14
N GLN A 30 8.87 10.17 -18.18
CA GLN A 30 8.24 10.94 -17.09
C GLN A 30 6.80 10.39 -17.05
N VAL A 31 6.02 10.27 -15.98
CA VAL A 31 6.04 10.67 -14.56
C VAL A 31 4.84 9.91 -13.97
N TYR A 32 4.89 9.46 -12.72
CA TYR A 32 3.66 9.01 -12.06
C TYR A 32 2.85 10.25 -11.66
N HIS A 33 1.73 10.49 -12.34
CA HIS A 33 0.86 11.63 -12.04
C HIS A 33 0.01 11.33 -10.79
N ASN A 34 -0.08 12.32 -9.89
CA ASN A 34 -0.84 12.37 -8.62
C ASN A 34 -0.19 11.79 -7.34
N MET A 35 1.14 11.75 -7.25
CA MET A 35 1.80 11.60 -5.93
C MET A 35 2.29 12.96 -5.43
N THR A 36 1.76 13.43 -4.30
CA THR A 36 2.17 14.72 -3.73
C THR A 36 3.54 14.65 -3.02
N ALA A 37 3.96 13.48 -2.53
CA ALA A 37 5.34 13.19 -2.13
C ALA A 37 5.54 11.69 -1.83
N LEU A 38 6.77 11.18 -1.96
CA LEU A 38 7.25 9.95 -1.36
C LEU A 38 8.06 10.32 -0.09
N ARG A 39 7.49 10.13 1.12
CA ARG A 39 8.14 10.51 2.40
C ARG A 39 8.42 9.26 3.23
N PHE A 40 9.68 8.99 3.55
CA PHE A 40 10.06 8.04 4.60
C PHE A 40 10.10 8.78 5.95
N VAL A 41 9.14 8.53 6.85
CA VAL A 41 9.03 9.22 8.15
C VAL A 41 9.53 8.30 9.26
N GLY A 42 10.54 8.73 10.02
CA GLY A 42 11.03 8.02 11.22
C GLY A 42 12.19 7.04 11.01
N ALA A 43 12.66 6.84 9.77
CA ALA A 43 13.86 6.04 9.51
C ALA A 43 15.06 6.94 9.21
N THR A 44 16.12 6.85 10.00
CA THR A 44 17.45 7.44 9.71
C THR A 44 18.18 6.60 8.66
N GLY A 45 17.57 6.40 7.49
CA GLY A 45 18.09 5.55 6.41
C GLY A 45 18.13 6.28 5.09
N VAL A 46 19.33 6.37 4.50
CA VAL A 46 19.52 6.75 3.10
C VAL A 46 19.30 5.50 2.26
N VAL A 47 18.42 5.55 1.25
CA VAL A 47 18.32 4.46 0.26
C VAL A 47 19.41 4.68 -0.78
N THR A 48 20.58 4.06 -0.56
CA THR A 48 21.68 4.04 -1.55
C THR A 48 21.56 2.79 -2.43
N HIS A 49 21.47 2.98 -3.75
CA HIS A 49 21.57 1.89 -4.73
C HIS A 49 22.92 2.02 -5.47
N ALA A 50 23.91 1.23 -5.04
CA ALA A 50 25.30 1.37 -5.49
C ALA A 50 25.59 0.83 -6.91
N GLY A 51 24.60 0.75 -7.81
CA GLY A 51 24.81 0.07 -9.09
C GLY A 51 23.75 0.23 -10.18
N GLY A 52 23.03 1.35 -10.23
CA GLY A 52 22.10 1.62 -11.35
C GLY A 52 20.89 0.69 -11.46
N GLY A 53 20.65 -0.18 -10.47
CA GLY A 53 19.45 -1.03 -10.39
C GLY A 53 18.22 -0.28 -9.88
N VAL A 54 17.03 -0.80 -10.22
CA VAL A 54 15.73 -0.32 -9.75
C VAL A 54 15.57 -0.64 -8.26
N ILE A 55 15.06 0.32 -7.49
CA ILE A 55 14.60 0.10 -6.12
C ILE A 55 13.11 -0.21 -6.19
N ASP A 56 12.76 -1.48 -6.08
CA ASP A 56 11.36 -1.89 -5.92
C ASP A 56 10.93 -1.65 -4.48
N VAL A 57 10.16 -0.58 -4.26
CA VAL A 57 9.47 -0.36 -2.98
C VAL A 57 8.22 -1.23 -3.00
N ASN A 58 8.30 -2.38 -2.34
CA ASN A 58 7.17 -3.28 -2.19
C ASN A 58 6.17 -2.71 -1.17
N PHE A 59 5.03 -2.21 -1.66
CA PHE A 59 3.91 -1.74 -0.83
C PHE A 59 2.93 -2.87 -0.44
N SER A 60 3.32 -4.14 -0.58
CA SER A 60 2.50 -5.27 -0.14
C SER A 60 2.20 -5.14 1.36
N GLY A 61 0.93 -4.87 1.70
CA GLY A 61 0.48 -4.63 3.07
C GLY A 61 -0.09 -3.23 3.34
N LEU A 62 -0.08 -2.31 2.35
CA LEU A 62 -0.85 -1.06 2.42
C LEU A 62 -2.35 -1.26 2.10
N GLY A 63 -2.74 -2.44 1.63
CA GLY A 63 -4.15 -2.83 1.56
C GLY A 63 -4.64 -3.25 2.94
N GLY A 64 -5.84 -2.79 3.33
CA GLY A 64 -6.46 -3.14 4.61
C GLY A 64 -6.45 -4.66 4.82
N SER A 65 -5.85 -5.11 5.92
CA SER A 65 -5.87 -6.52 6.30
C SER A 65 -7.29 -6.96 6.55
N THR A 66 -7.73 -8.06 5.93
CA THR A 66 -9.04 -8.64 6.19
C THR A 66 -8.98 -9.63 7.35
N TYR A 67 -10.01 -9.67 8.19
CA TYR A 67 -10.14 -10.65 9.28
C TYR A 67 -11.48 -11.39 9.18
N LYS A 68 -11.47 -12.69 9.48
CA LYS A 68 -12.68 -13.53 9.55
C LYS A 68 -12.85 -14.05 10.97
N HIS A 69 -13.99 -13.75 11.57
CA HIS A 69 -14.42 -14.33 12.83
C HIS A 69 -15.43 -15.45 12.59
N THR A 70 -15.28 -16.60 13.26
CA THR A 70 -16.26 -17.69 13.22
C THR A 70 -16.87 -17.87 14.60
N GLN A 71 -18.19 -17.78 14.67
CA GLN A 71 -18.98 -18.01 15.87
C GLN A 71 -19.67 -19.38 15.75
N ALA A 72 -19.05 -20.41 16.33
CA ALA A 72 -19.55 -21.78 16.21
C ALA A 72 -20.81 -22.04 17.03
N SER A 73 -20.89 -21.46 18.23
CA SER A 73 -22.05 -21.59 19.12
C SER A 73 -23.01 -20.42 18.93
N ALA A 74 -24.31 -20.69 18.89
CA ALA A 74 -25.31 -19.65 18.72
C ALA A 74 -25.23 -18.61 19.85
N SER A 75 -25.10 -17.34 19.49
CA SER A 75 -25.12 -16.19 20.40
C SER A 75 -25.77 -15.01 19.68
N ASP A 76 -26.49 -14.18 20.41
CA ASP A 76 -27.03 -12.91 19.92
C ASP A 76 -26.01 -11.77 20.02
N THR A 77 -24.96 -11.94 20.84
CA THR A 77 -23.88 -10.97 21.03
C THR A 77 -22.51 -11.61 20.84
N TRP A 78 -21.70 -11.07 19.93
CA TRP A 78 -20.34 -11.57 19.62
C TRP A 78 -19.32 -10.48 19.93
N THR A 79 -18.39 -10.74 20.86
CA THR A 79 -17.24 -9.87 21.12
C THR A 79 -16.05 -10.35 20.32
N VAL A 80 -15.66 -9.58 19.31
CA VAL A 80 -14.66 -9.96 18.31
C VAL A 80 -13.39 -9.13 18.45
N ASN A 81 -12.28 -9.79 18.81
CA ASN A 81 -10.94 -9.19 18.88
C ASN A 81 -10.20 -9.41 17.55
N HIS A 82 -10.29 -8.45 16.63
CA HIS A 82 -9.75 -8.57 15.27
C HIS A 82 -8.32 -8.01 15.11
N ASN A 83 -7.85 -7.15 16.02
CA ASN A 83 -6.47 -6.62 16.04
C ASN A 83 -6.01 -5.94 14.73
N LEU A 84 -6.92 -5.28 14.02
CA LEU A 84 -6.62 -4.65 12.73
C LEU A 84 -6.01 -3.24 12.88
N GLY A 85 -6.14 -2.60 14.03
CA GLY A 85 -5.64 -1.24 14.27
C GLY A 85 -6.50 -0.12 13.65
N TYR A 86 -7.70 -0.43 13.17
CA TYR A 86 -8.68 0.52 12.64
C TYR A 86 -10.11 -0.02 12.81
N ASN A 87 -11.12 0.79 12.48
CA ASN A 87 -12.53 0.36 12.48
C ASN A 87 -12.92 -0.14 11.07
N PRO A 88 -12.95 -1.47 10.84
CA PRO A 88 -13.23 -2.03 9.52
C PRO A 88 -14.72 -2.04 9.19
N THR A 89 -15.05 -2.25 7.91
CA THR A 89 -16.41 -2.63 7.52
C THR A 89 -16.68 -4.05 7.98
N VAL A 90 -17.85 -4.31 8.56
CA VAL A 90 -18.23 -5.64 9.07
C VAL A 90 -19.46 -6.16 8.33
N GLN A 91 -19.34 -7.38 7.79
CA GLN A 91 -20.46 -8.10 7.19
C GLN A 91 -20.67 -9.43 7.90
N VAL A 92 -21.91 -9.69 8.35
CA VAL A 92 -22.25 -10.84 9.19
C VAL A 92 -23.07 -11.84 8.40
N PHE A 93 -22.76 -13.12 8.55
CA PHE A 93 -23.41 -14.23 7.88
C PHE A 93 -23.81 -15.30 8.90
N ASN A 94 -24.94 -15.95 8.67
CA ASN A 94 -25.30 -17.16 9.41
C ASN A 94 -24.54 -18.39 8.90
N SER A 95 -24.72 -19.53 9.56
CA SER A 95 -24.10 -20.81 9.17
C SER A 95 -24.51 -21.31 7.78
N GLY A 96 -25.66 -20.87 7.27
CA GLY A 96 -26.12 -21.12 5.91
C GLY A 96 -25.52 -20.18 4.85
N GLY A 97 -24.71 -19.20 5.25
CA GLY A 97 -24.08 -18.22 4.35
C GLY A 97 -24.98 -17.07 3.93
N GLN A 98 -26.13 -16.86 4.59
CA GLN A 98 -27.01 -15.73 4.34
C GLN A 98 -26.57 -14.52 5.16
N VAL A 99 -26.66 -13.33 4.58
CA VAL A 99 -26.37 -12.07 5.29
C VAL A 99 -27.37 -11.86 6.42
N VAL A 100 -26.86 -11.49 7.59
CA VAL A 100 -27.65 -11.13 8.78
C VAL A 100 -27.46 -9.66 9.07
N ILE A 101 -28.56 -8.94 9.29
CA ILE A 101 -28.53 -7.55 9.77
C ILE A 101 -28.37 -7.58 11.28
N ALA A 102 -27.33 -6.90 11.77
CA ALA A 102 -26.98 -6.81 13.18
C ALA A 102 -26.47 -5.38 13.47
N ASP A 103 -26.55 -4.99 14.73
CA ASP A 103 -25.90 -3.79 15.23
C ASP A 103 -24.40 -4.03 15.38
N ILE A 104 -23.60 -3.15 14.80
CA ILE A 104 -22.13 -3.23 14.81
C ILE A 104 -21.60 -2.06 15.62
N SER A 105 -20.90 -2.37 16.73
CA SER A 105 -20.29 -1.37 17.61
C SER A 105 -18.78 -1.60 17.71
N HIS A 106 -17.98 -0.66 17.20
CA HIS A 106 -16.53 -0.68 17.36
C HIS A 106 -16.16 -0.13 18.74
N THR A 107 -15.86 -1.01 19.69
CA THR A 107 -15.50 -0.63 21.06
C THR A 107 -14.05 -0.15 21.17
N SER A 108 -13.18 -0.54 20.24
CA SER A 108 -11.83 -0.01 20.05
C SER A 108 -11.32 -0.27 18.62
N LEU A 109 -10.15 0.25 18.27
CA LEU A 109 -9.49 -0.03 16.98
C LEU A 109 -9.15 -1.51 16.75
N ASN A 110 -9.28 -2.36 17.78
CA ASN A 110 -8.94 -3.78 17.72
C ASN A 110 -10.09 -4.70 18.13
N GLN A 111 -11.26 -4.14 18.50
CA GLN A 111 -12.39 -4.90 18.99
C GLN A 111 -13.71 -4.35 18.46
N THR A 112 -14.59 -5.27 18.07
CA THR A 112 -15.96 -4.98 17.65
C THR A 112 -16.93 -5.88 18.41
N VAL A 113 -18.06 -5.33 18.84
CA VAL A 113 -19.20 -6.06 19.38
C VAL A 113 -20.31 -6.09 18.32
N ILE A 114 -20.78 -7.28 18.00
CA ILE A 114 -21.87 -7.54 17.06
C ILE A 114 -23.09 -7.98 17.88
N SER A 115 -24.23 -7.31 17.73
CA SER A 115 -25.47 -7.62 18.44
C SER A 115 -26.62 -7.83 17.47
N ALA A 116 -27.34 -8.94 17.58
CA ALA A 116 -28.47 -9.28 16.72
C ALA A 116 -29.74 -9.53 17.54
N SER A 117 -30.89 -9.53 16.88
CA SER A 117 -32.19 -9.73 17.52
C SER A 117 -32.44 -11.17 17.99
N LEU A 118 -31.72 -12.15 17.45
CA LEU A 118 -31.82 -13.57 17.79
C LEU A 118 -30.42 -14.18 17.83
N ALA A 119 -30.25 -15.23 18.63
CA ALA A 119 -29.00 -15.97 18.69
C ALA A 119 -28.84 -16.87 17.45
N PHE A 120 -27.66 -16.82 16.82
CA PHE A 120 -27.29 -17.68 15.69
C PHE A 120 -25.79 -17.97 15.67
N SER A 121 -25.41 -19.03 14.97
CA SER A 121 -24.01 -19.34 14.64
C SER A 121 -23.70 -18.94 13.20
N GLY A 122 -22.43 -18.67 12.91
CA GLY A 122 -22.02 -18.21 11.59
C GLY A 122 -20.62 -17.59 11.58
N TYR A 123 -20.43 -16.57 10.74
CA TYR A 123 -19.15 -15.87 10.63
C TYR A 123 -19.33 -14.40 10.26
N ALA A 124 -18.33 -13.59 10.58
CA ALA A 124 -18.25 -12.18 10.19
C ALA A 124 -16.94 -11.90 9.45
N LEU A 125 -17.02 -11.07 8.41
CA LEU A 125 -15.88 -10.60 7.63
C LEU A 125 -15.62 -9.13 7.94
N PHE A 126 -14.35 -8.79 8.13
CA PHE A 126 -13.84 -7.46 8.46
C PHE A 126 -12.91 -7.03 7.33
N THR A 127 -13.21 -5.91 6.66
CA THR A 127 -12.48 -5.40 5.48
C THR A 127 -12.25 -3.89 5.53
#